data_AF-A0A519M354-F1
#
_entry.id   AF-A0A519M354-F1
#
_cell.length_a   1.000
_cell.length_b   1.000
_cell.length_c   1.000
_cell.angle_alpha   90.00
_cell.angle_beta   90.00
_cell.angle_gamma   90.00
#
_symmetry.space_group_name_H-M   'P 1'
#
loop_
_entity.id
_entity.type
_entity.pdbx_description
1 polymer ?
#
loop_
_entity_poly.entity_id
_entity_poly.type
_entity_poly.pdbx_seq_one_letter_code
_entity_poly.pdbx_strand_id
1 'polypeptide(L)'
;KSTKKLNSLADDRSFIEKISCYPINTEIKTTKTYASAGLGIPAGALTGAVTLRLNTSFILLPKVPMRKRIADERVGYFNNKYILFDDDYQRTQTKYLVQRYRLEPKQEDIAKYKKGILVEPKKPIVYYIDPATPKKWRPYLIQGINDWQKAFEQAGFKNAIIGKEWPVADTTMSLEDARFSVIRYYASETPNAYGPRISDPRSGEIMESHVGWYHNVMKLVHNWYMIQAGPLDKRAQKMQFDDELMGQLIRFVSSHELGHTLGLRHNMGASSQTPVEKLRDKRWVEKNGHTVSIMDYARFNYVAQPEDNISPKGIYARIGAYDKWAINWGYRYFDGQKDEYAEEKLLDKMTTDTLTNNPRLWFGGEGKDEDPRSQSEDLGDDAIVASDYGIKNLKRVVANLKQWTYEPGDQYNNLAELHKEVVKQYSRYLYHVMKNIGNRYVTTRSVDEKGVVY
;
A
#
# COMPACT_ATOMS: atom_id res chain seq x y z
N LYS A 1 3.17 1.34 -28.26
CA LYS A 1 3.19 1.22 -29.75
C LYS A 1 4.05 0.05 -30.20
N SER A 2 5.34 0.02 -29.87
CA SER A 2 6.29 -1.04 -30.29
C SER A 2 6.01 -2.43 -29.70
N THR A 3 5.79 -2.54 -28.38
CA THR A 3 5.49 -3.82 -27.70
C THR A 3 4.19 -4.48 -28.15
N LYS A 4 3.24 -3.69 -28.64
CA LYS A 4 1.92 -4.13 -29.09
C LYS A 4 1.79 -4.19 -30.62
N LYS A 5 2.90 -3.98 -31.36
CA LYS A 5 2.94 -3.96 -32.84
C LYS A 5 1.80 -3.13 -33.46
N LEU A 6 1.59 -1.92 -32.94
CA LEU A 6 0.61 -0.95 -33.44
C LEU A 6 1.28 -0.03 -34.47
N ASN A 7 0.66 0.12 -35.65
CA ASN A 7 1.18 0.89 -36.78
C ASN A 7 0.57 2.30 -36.83
N SER A 8 0.14 2.76 -38.01
CA SER A 8 -0.51 4.05 -38.21
C SER A 8 -1.82 4.14 -37.44
N LEU A 9 -2.15 5.35 -37.00
CA LEU A 9 -3.48 5.69 -36.50
C LEU A 9 -4.44 5.73 -37.70
N ALA A 10 -5.63 5.13 -37.55
CA ALA A 10 -6.71 5.22 -38.51
C ALA A 10 -7.59 6.42 -38.12
N ASP A 11 -7.36 7.55 -38.77
CA ASP A 11 -8.02 8.82 -38.42
C ASP A 11 -9.54 8.77 -38.65
N ASP A 12 -9.99 8.03 -39.67
CA ASP A 12 -11.41 7.80 -39.99
C ASP A 12 -12.18 7.04 -38.90
N ARG A 13 -11.47 6.39 -37.97
CA ARG A 13 -12.02 5.59 -36.87
C ARG A 13 -11.55 6.05 -35.50
N SER A 14 -10.94 7.23 -35.45
CA SER A 14 -10.37 7.81 -34.24
C SER A 14 -10.99 9.17 -33.95
N PHE A 15 -11.58 9.34 -32.78
CA PHE A 15 -12.31 10.56 -32.43
C PHE A 15 -12.25 10.86 -30.94
N ILE A 16 -12.57 12.11 -30.59
CA ILE A 16 -12.73 12.53 -29.21
C ILE A 16 -14.15 12.15 -28.78
N GLU A 17 -14.28 11.35 -27.72
CA GLU A 17 -15.57 10.94 -27.17
C GLU A 17 -16.14 12.04 -26.28
N LYS A 18 -15.30 12.62 -25.41
CA LYS A 18 -15.72 13.59 -24.40
C LYS A 18 -14.54 14.44 -23.94
N ILE A 19 -14.79 15.72 -23.69
CA ILE A 19 -13.90 16.61 -22.94
C ILE A 19 -14.66 17.05 -21.68
N SER A 20 -14.10 16.78 -20.50
CA SER A 20 -14.62 17.25 -19.22
C SER A 20 -13.61 18.23 -18.61
N CYS A 21 -14.05 19.45 -18.30
CA CYS A 21 -13.21 20.46 -17.64
C CYS A 21 -13.65 20.66 -16.19
N TYR A 22 -12.69 20.62 -15.28
CA TYR A 22 -12.84 20.85 -13.85
C TYR A 22 -11.89 21.98 -13.40
N PRO A 23 -12.02 22.51 -12.18
CA PRO A 23 -11.26 23.69 -11.77
C PRO A 23 -9.73 23.55 -11.85
N ILE A 24 -9.20 22.34 -11.68
CA ILE A 24 -7.76 22.08 -11.73
C ILE A 24 -7.36 20.98 -12.72
N ASN A 25 -8.28 20.37 -13.44
CA ASN A 25 -7.93 19.37 -14.44
C ASN A 25 -8.88 19.34 -15.65
N THR A 26 -8.38 18.87 -16.77
CA THR A 26 -9.17 18.58 -17.97
C THR A 26 -8.94 17.14 -18.38
N GLU A 27 -10.03 16.38 -18.48
CA GLU A 27 -10.04 14.99 -18.91
C GLU A 27 -10.52 14.90 -20.36
N ILE A 28 -9.72 14.28 -21.22
CA ILE A 28 -10.04 14.06 -22.64
C ILE A 28 -10.12 12.56 -22.89
N LYS A 29 -11.34 12.09 -23.16
CA LYS A 29 -11.58 10.71 -23.58
C LYS A 29 -11.54 10.61 -25.08
N THR A 30 -10.72 9.71 -25.59
CA THR A 30 -10.58 9.48 -27.03
C THR A 30 -10.68 8.00 -27.36
N THR A 31 -11.29 7.70 -28.49
CA THR A 31 -11.19 6.40 -29.15
C THR A 31 -10.11 6.52 -30.21
N LYS A 32 -9.11 5.65 -30.15
CA LYS A 32 -8.00 5.61 -31.11
C LYS A 32 -7.91 4.21 -31.69
N THR A 33 -8.06 4.10 -33.00
CA THR A 33 -7.89 2.85 -33.73
C THR A 33 -6.55 2.86 -34.44
N TYR A 34 -5.76 1.82 -34.23
CA TYR A 34 -4.47 1.65 -34.89
C TYR A 34 -4.53 0.44 -35.81
N ALA A 35 -3.96 0.54 -37.01
CA ALA A 35 -3.66 -0.64 -37.81
C ALA A 35 -2.69 -1.55 -37.03
N SER A 36 -2.90 -2.86 -37.07
CA SER A 36 -2.03 -3.83 -36.41
C SER A 36 -1.88 -5.08 -37.25
N ALA A 37 -0.63 -5.48 -37.50
CA ALA A 37 -0.28 -6.77 -38.09
C ALA A 37 0.22 -7.78 -37.05
N GLY A 38 0.03 -7.47 -35.76
CA GLY A 38 0.57 -8.26 -34.66
C GLY A 38 -0.34 -9.42 -34.27
N LEU A 39 0.18 -10.65 -34.32
CA LEU A 39 -0.52 -11.84 -33.82
C LEU A 39 -0.68 -11.88 -32.28
N GLY A 40 0.02 -11.01 -31.55
CA GLY A 40 0.03 -10.99 -30.08
C GLY A 40 -1.17 -10.30 -29.42
N ILE A 41 -2.11 -9.77 -30.21
CA ILE A 41 -3.37 -9.19 -29.72
C ILE A 41 -4.49 -9.81 -30.54
N PRO A 42 -5.45 -10.53 -29.92
CA PRO A 42 -6.52 -11.20 -30.66
C PRO A 42 -7.27 -10.28 -31.62
N ALA A 43 -7.59 -9.05 -31.20
CA ALA A 43 -8.20 -8.04 -32.07
C ALA A 43 -7.35 -7.70 -33.29
N GLY A 44 -6.03 -7.51 -33.11
CA GLY A 44 -5.10 -7.24 -34.21
C GLY A 44 -4.98 -8.42 -35.16
N ALA A 45 -4.91 -9.65 -34.64
CA ALA A 45 -4.82 -10.87 -35.42
C ALA A 45 -6.08 -11.15 -36.26
N LEU A 46 -7.27 -10.87 -35.70
CA LEU A 46 -8.55 -11.18 -36.33
C LEU A 46 -9.02 -10.08 -37.29
N THR A 47 -8.74 -8.82 -36.98
CA THR A 47 -9.33 -7.67 -37.70
C THR A 47 -8.32 -6.78 -38.42
N GLY A 48 -7.02 -7.00 -38.21
CA GLY A 48 -5.97 -6.11 -38.72
C GLY A 48 -5.91 -4.74 -38.02
N ALA A 49 -6.67 -4.55 -36.94
CA ALA A 49 -6.74 -3.30 -36.21
C ALA A 49 -6.92 -3.51 -34.70
N VAL A 50 -6.53 -2.51 -33.92
CA VAL A 50 -6.74 -2.48 -32.47
C VAL A 50 -7.31 -1.12 -32.10
N THR A 51 -8.50 -1.13 -31.51
CA THR A 51 -9.16 0.08 -30.98
C THR A 51 -8.92 0.17 -29.48
N LEU A 52 -8.44 1.33 -29.03
CA LEU A 52 -8.17 1.64 -27.64
C LEU A 52 -8.99 2.86 -27.23
N ARG A 53 -9.59 2.79 -26.03
CA ARG A 53 -10.12 3.98 -25.35
C ARG A 53 -9.04 4.52 -24.44
N LEU A 54 -8.67 5.79 -24.63
CA LEU A 54 -7.66 6.49 -23.85
C LEU A 54 -8.31 7.63 -23.07
N ASN A 55 -7.90 7.79 -21.81
CA ASN A 55 -8.21 8.98 -21.03
C ASN A 55 -6.90 9.76 -20.82
N THR A 56 -6.85 10.99 -21.33
CA THR A 56 -5.70 11.89 -21.15
C THR A 56 -6.09 12.99 -20.18
N SER A 57 -5.35 13.08 -19.08
CA SER A 57 -5.56 14.09 -18.04
C SER A 57 -4.51 15.18 -18.13
N PHE A 58 -4.95 16.44 -18.08
CA PHE A 58 -4.10 17.60 -17.86
C PHE A 58 -4.43 18.17 -16.48
N ILE A 59 -3.46 18.21 -15.57
CA ILE A 59 -3.66 18.69 -14.20
C ILE A 59 -2.86 19.96 -13.99
N LEU A 60 -3.53 21.02 -13.52
CA LEU A 60 -2.94 22.30 -13.19
C LEU A 60 -2.17 22.20 -11.87
N LEU A 61 -0.85 22.31 -11.94
CA LEU A 61 0.02 22.28 -10.77
C LEU A 61 -0.19 23.51 -9.86
N PRO A 62 0.07 23.38 -8.54
CA PRO A 62 -0.01 24.51 -7.61
C PRO A 62 0.90 25.66 -8.05
N LYS A 63 0.41 26.90 -7.94
CA LYS A 63 1.21 28.11 -8.23
C LYS A 63 2.47 28.18 -7.37
N VAL A 64 2.32 27.89 -6.08
CA VAL A 64 3.41 27.81 -5.11
C VAL A 64 3.63 26.32 -4.77
N PRO A 65 4.76 25.71 -5.19
CA PRO A 65 5.07 24.34 -4.84
C PRO A 65 5.11 24.14 -3.32
N MET A 66 4.67 22.98 -2.84
CA MET A 66 4.89 22.57 -1.44
C MET A 66 6.39 22.58 -1.12
N ARG A 67 6.72 22.81 0.14
CA ARG A 67 8.08 22.61 0.64
C ARG A 67 8.56 21.19 0.32
N LYS A 68 9.64 21.13 -0.47
CA LYS A 68 10.34 19.89 -0.82
C LYS A 68 10.86 19.20 0.44
N ARG A 69 10.85 17.87 0.44
CA ARG A 69 11.53 17.05 1.43
C ARG A 69 12.40 16.03 0.71
N ILE A 70 13.70 16.09 0.98
CA ILE A 70 14.67 15.17 0.36
C ILE A 70 14.48 13.79 0.98
N ALA A 71 14.51 12.76 0.14
CA ALA A 71 14.33 11.38 0.56
C ALA A 71 15.54 10.86 1.34
N ASP A 72 15.25 10.03 2.34
CA ASP A 72 16.23 9.20 3.05
C ASP A 72 15.91 7.75 2.74
N GLU A 73 16.88 6.99 2.23
CA GLU A 73 16.66 5.59 1.83
C GLU A 73 16.29 4.68 2.99
N ARG A 74 16.58 5.08 4.24
CA ARG A 74 16.19 4.36 5.46
C ARG A 74 14.71 4.55 5.81
N VAL A 75 13.98 5.42 5.11
CA VAL A 75 12.55 5.65 5.30
C VAL A 75 11.81 5.46 3.98
N GLY A 76 10.92 4.47 3.93
CA GLY A 76 10.30 3.95 2.72
C GLY A 76 9.26 4.87 2.08
N TYR A 77 9.69 5.95 1.43
CA TYR A 77 8.83 6.81 0.62
C TYR A 77 9.08 6.64 -0.87
N PHE A 78 8.00 6.69 -1.64
CA PHE A 78 8.07 6.95 -3.07
C PHE A 78 8.59 8.36 -3.31
N ASN A 79 9.32 8.54 -4.40
CA ASN A 79 9.99 9.80 -4.66
C ASN A 79 10.07 10.14 -6.15
N ASN A 80 10.25 11.43 -6.42
CA ASN A 80 10.56 11.97 -7.75
C ASN A 80 12.05 12.24 -7.83
N LYS A 81 12.69 11.75 -8.91
CA LYS A 81 14.09 12.08 -9.20
C LYS A 81 14.19 13.54 -9.64
N TYR A 82 15.14 14.27 -9.07
CA TYR A 82 15.51 15.63 -9.41
C TYR A 82 17.03 15.71 -9.65
N ILE A 83 17.45 16.47 -10.66
CA ILE A 83 18.87 16.69 -10.94
C ILE A 83 19.17 18.15 -10.63
N LEU A 84 20.02 18.37 -9.62
CA LEU A 84 20.53 19.68 -9.24
C LEU A 84 21.74 20.02 -10.11
N PHE A 85 21.66 21.16 -10.77
CA PHE A 85 22.77 21.83 -11.44
C PHE A 85 23.19 22.99 -10.55
N ASP A 86 24.43 22.97 -10.09
CA ASP A 86 24.99 23.94 -9.16
C ASP A 86 26.44 24.18 -9.57
N ASP A 87 26.78 25.44 -9.85
CA ASP A 87 28.09 25.85 -10.36
C ASP A 87 29.21 25.69 -9.32
N ASP A 88 28.86 25.60 -8.03
CA ASP A 88 29.81 25.34 -6.94
C ASP A 88 30.27 23.87 -6.91
N TYR A 89 29.63 22.99 -7.69
CA TYR A 89 29.94 21.57 -7.75
C TYR A 89 30.40 21.13 -9.14
N GLN A 90 31.48 20.35 -9.19
CA GLN A 90 32.03 19.81 -10.44
C GLN A 90 31.18 18.69 -11.08
N ARG A 91 29.95 18.48 -10.62
CA ARG A 91 29.01 17.48 -11.15
C ARG A 91 27.57 17.82 -10.78
N THR A 92 26.64 17.36 -11.61
CA THR A 92 25.22 17.37 -11.24
C THR A 92 24.97 16.45 -10.05
N GLN A 93 24.12 16.87 -9.11
CA GLN A 93 23.71 16.02 -8.00
C GLN A 93 22.32 15.44 -8.26
N THR A 94 22.17 14.12 -8.21
CA THR A 94 20.84 13.50 -8.22
C THR A 94 20.29 13.56 -6.80
N LYS A 95 19.12 14.17 -6.63
CA LYS A 95 18.34 14.17 -5.39
C LYS A 95 16.98 13.53 -5.65
N TYR A 96 16.33 13.10 -4.58
CA TYR A 96 15.01 12.49 -4.65
C TYR A 96 14.08 13.23 -3.71
N LEU A 97 12.89 13.62 -4.19
CA LEU A 97 11.89 14.34 -3.42
C LEU A 97 10.75 13.39 -3.06
N VAL A 98 10.46 13.23 -1.76
CA VAL A 98 9.40 12.31 -1.34
C VAL A 98 8.03 12.78 -1.79
N GLN A 99 7.19 11.84 -2.19
CA GLN A 99 5.81 12.10 -2.57
C GLN A 99 4.93 12.08 -1.32
N ARG A 100 4.28 13.20 -0.98
CA ARG A 100 3.40 13.33 0.20
C ARG A 100 2.34 14.41 0.01
N TYR A 101 1.24 14.32 0.74
CA TYR A 101 0.27 15.43 0.79
C TYR A 101 0.83 16.63 1.58
N ARG A 102 0.37 17.84 1.22
CA ARG A 102 0.69 19.07 1.97
C ARG A 102 -0.12 19.15 3.27
N LEU A 103 0.53 18.85 4.39
CA LEU A 103 -0.04 19.05 5.73
C LEU A 103 0.73 20.16 6.45
N GLU A 104 0.03 21.25 6.73
CA GLU A 104 0.54 22.41 7.45
C GLU A 104 -0.46 22.76 8.57
N PRO A 105 0.00 23.12 9.78
CA PRO A 105 -0.87 23.67 10.80
C PRO A 105 -1.55 24.95 10.32
N LYS A 106 -2.73 25.26 10.87
CA LYS A 106 -3.33 26.60 10.73
C LYS A 106 -2.45 27.62 11.46
N GLN A 107 -2.41 28.86 10.99
CA GLN A 107 -1.49 29.88 11.51
C GLN A 107 -1.68 30.12 13.02
N GLU A 108 -2.94 30.15 13.46
CA GLU A 108 -3.38 30.31 14.84
C GLU A 108 -3.01 29.11 15.76
N ASP A 109 -2.71 27.95 15.17
CA ASP A 109 -2.44 26.71 15.89
C ASP A 109 -0.94 26.35 15.92
N ILE A 110 -0.06 27.10 15.24
CA ILE A 110 1.39 26.85 15.21
C ILE A 110 1.99 26.80 16.63
N ALA A 111 1.58 27.72 17.51
CA ALA A 111 2.07 27.76 18.89
C ALA A 111 1.63 26.51 19.70
N LYS A 112 0.44 25.98 19.44
CA LYS A 112 -0.06 24.74 20.06
C LYS A 112 0.70 23.53 19.51
N TYR A 113 0.88 23.48 18.20
CA TYR A 113 1.62 22.42 17.51
C TYR A 113 3.06 22.29 18.04
N LYS A 114 3.76 23.43 18.21
CA LYS A 114 5.12 23.47 18.78
C LYS A 114 5.19 22.97 20.23
N LYS A 115 4.09 23.06 20.99
CA LYS A 115 3.97 22.52 22.36
C LYS A 115 3.58 21.04 22.38
N GLY A 116 3.48 20.38 21.22
CA GLY A 116 3.06 18.99 21.09
C GLY A 116 1.55 18.76 21.25
N ILE A 117 0.74 19.83 21.25
CA ILE A 117 -0.72 19.72 21.27
C ILE A 117 -1.19 19.40 19.85
N LEU A 118 -2.01 18.35 19.70
CA LEU A 118 -2.56 17.95 18.41
C LEU A 118 -3.45 19.05 17.80
N VAL A 119 -3.19 19.40 16.55
CA VAL A 119 -3.92 20.42 15.80
C VAL A 119 -4.56 19.82 14.55
N GLU A 120 -5.49 20.52 13.93
CA GLU A 120 -6.01 20.11 12.62
C GLU A 120 -5.15 20.74 11.52
N PRO A 121 -4.84 20.00 10.43
CA PRO A 121 -4.14 20.60 9.31
C PRO A 121 -5.05 21.62 8.60
N LYS A 122 -4.44 22.60 7.95
CA LYS A 122 -5.12 23.60 7.12
C LYS A 122 -5.98 22.95 6.03
N LYS A 123 -5.47 21.86 5.43
CA LYS A 123 -6.20 21.05 4.44
C LYS A 123 -6.08 19.56 4.85
N PRO A 124 -7.14 18.97 5.43
CA PRO A 124 -7.19 17.53 5.65
C PRO A 124 -7.15 16.74 4.34
N ILE A 125 -6.59 15.54 4.40
CA ILE A 125 -6.69 14.54 3.32
C ILE A 125 -8.07 13.93 3.41
N VAL A 126 -8.85 14.02 2.33
CA VAL A 126 -10.21 13.46 2.29
C VAL A 126 -10.29 12.45 1.17
N TYR A 127 -10.70 11.23 1.51
CA TYR A 127 -11.04 10.19 0.55
C TYR A 127 -12.54 9.95 0.54
N TYR A 128 -13.10 9.86 -0.65
CA TYR A 128 -14.49 9.46 -0.83
C TYR A 128 -14.61 8.00 -1.28
N ILE A 129 -15.71 7.34 -0.91
CA ILE A 129 -16.05 6.01 -1.41
C ILE A 129 -16.91 6.15 -2.66
N ASP A 130 -16.48 5.52 -3.76
CA ASP A 130 -17.24 5.49 -5.00
C ASP A 130 -18.66 4.94 -4.75
N PRO A 131 -19.73 5.63 -5.18
CA PRO A 131 -21.11 5.21 -4.97
C PRO A 131 -21.46 3.88 -5.66
N ALA A 132 -20.64 3.39 -6.60
CA ALA A 132 -20.78 2.05 -7.17
C ALA A 132 -20.37 0.94 -6.19
N THR A 133 -19.67 1.28 -5.10
CA THR A 133 -19.27 0.32 -4.07
C THR A 133 -20.52 -0.25 -3.37
N PRO A 134 -20.64 -1.57 -3.18
CA PRO A 134 -21.72 -2.17 -2.40
C PRO A 134 -21.81 -1.55 -1.00
N LYS A 135 -23.02 -1.11 -0.60
CA LYS A 135 -23.24 -0.34 0.65
C LYS A 135 -22.68 -1.02 1.90
N LYS A 136 -22.77 -2.36 1.97
CA LYS A 136 -22.26 -3.14 3.11
C LYS A 136 -20.75 -3.05 3.31
N TRP A 137 -19.98 -2.76 2.27
CA TRP A 137 -18.51 -2.68 2.34
C TRP A 137 -17.98 -1.28 2.66
N ARG A 138 -18.78 -0.23 2.38
CA ARG A 138 -18.35 1.16 2.55
C ARG A 138 -17.92 1.51 3.98
N PRO A 139 -18.61 1.07 5.05
CA PRO A 139 -18.16 1.32 6.41
C PRO A 139 -16.77 0.77 6.71
N TYR A 140 -16.38 -0.35 6.09
CA TYR A 140 -15.07 -0.97 6.29
C TYR A 140 -13.97 -0.25 5.53
N LEU A 141 -14.25 0.22 4.31
CA LEU A 141 -13.33 1.07 3.54
C LEU A 141 -13.09 2.41 4.24
N ILE A 142 -14.16 3.04 4.77
CA ILE A 142 -14.05 4.27 5.57
C ILE A 142 -13.20 4.04 6.83
N GLN A 143 -13.41 2.91 7.51
CA GLN A 143 -12.55 2.53 8.64
C GLN A 143 -11.09 2.36 8.22
N GLY A 144 -10.82 1.74 7.07
CA GLY A 144 -9.45 1.55 6.59
C GLY A 144 -8.73 2.87 6.28
N ILE A 145 -9.46 3.86 5.76
CA ILE A 145 -8.96 5.24 5.62
C ILE A 145 -8.66 5.84 7.00
N ASN A 146 -9.62 5.75 7.93
CA ASN A 146 -9.53 6.39 9.25
C ASN A 146 -8.53 5.70 10.19
N ASP A 147 -8.09 4.48 9.91
CA ASP A 147 -7.05 3.80 10.69
C ASP A 147 -5.75 4.61 10.73
N TRP A 148 -5.44 5.33 9.65
CA TRP A 148 -4.24 6.16 9.52
C TRP A 148 -4.22 7.39 10.42
N GLN A 149 -5.36 7.79 11.00
CA GLN A 149 -5.45 8.94 11.91
C GLN A 149 -4.43 8.86 13.05
N LYS A 150 -4.28 7.69 13.67
CA LYS A 150 -3.32 7.48 14.77
C LYS A 150 -1.86 7.66 14.35
N ALA A 151 -1.54 7.42 13.09
CA ALA A 151 -0.20 7.67 12.56
C ALA A 151 0.05 9.17 12.39
N PHE A 152 -0.96 9.92 11.91
CA PHE A 152 -0.87 11.38 11.79
C PHE A 152 -0.86 12.09 13.14
N GLU A 153 -1.48 11.53 14.18
CA GLU A 153 -1.36 12.04 15.54
C GLU A 153 0.10 12.07 16.01
N GLN A 154 0.90 11.07 15.62
CA GLN A 154 2.33 11.07 15.91
C GLN A 154 3.06 12.21 15.17
N ALA A 155 2.58 12.63 14.01
CA ALA A 155 3.05 13.82 13.29
C ALA A 155 2.48 15.14 13.84
N GLY A 156 1.68 15.11 14.92
CA GLY A 156 1.09 16.28 15.56
C GLY A 156 -0.28 16.71 15.00
N PHE A 157 -0.89 15.91 14.13
CA PHE A 157 -2.17 16.23 13.50
C PHE A 157 -3.30 15.29 13.92
N LYS A 158 -4.42 15.85 14.38
CA LYS A 158 -5.70 15.15 14.47
C LYS A 158 -6.57 15.49 13.25
N ASN A 159 -7.51 14.62 12.88
CA ASN A 159 -8.39 14.85 11.72
C ASN A 159 -7.60 15.12 10.42
N ALA A 160 -6.45 14.47 10.28
CA ALA A 160 -5.56 14.66 9.15
C ALA A 160 -6.00 13.89 7.91
N ILE A 161 -6.60 12.71 8.10
CA ILE A 161 -7.13 11.87 7.03
C ILE A 161 -8.55 11.40 7.37
N ILE A 162 -9.47 11.55 6.42
CA ILE A 162 -10.90 11.34 6.65
C ILE A 162 -11.51 10.57 5.47
N GLY A 163 -12.15 9.43 5.77
CA GLY A 163 -13.00 8.71 4.82
C GLY A 163 -14.44 9.21 4.86
N LYS A 164 -15.05 9.43 3.70
CA LYS A 164 -16.43 9.91 3.54
C LYS A 164 -17.19 9.13 2.46
N GLU A 165 -18.51 9.07 2.60
CA GLU A 165 -19.38 8.67 1.49
C GLU A 165 -19.36 9.75 0.40
N TRP A 166 -19.47 9.34 -0.86
CA TRP A 166 -19.66 10.29 -1.96
C TRP A 166 -21.02 11.01 -1.84
N PRO A 167 -21.07 12.35 -1.92
CA PRO A 167 -22.32 13.10 -1.82
C PRO A 167 -23.11 12.99 -3.13
N VAL A 168 -23.89 11.93 -3.31
CA VAL A 168 -24.62 11.62 -4.56
C VAL A 168 -25.57 12.72 -5.04
N ALA A 169 -26.04 13.58 -4.14
CA ALA A 169 -26.92 14.71 -4.46
C ALA A 169 -26.15 15.96 -4.93
N ASP A 170 -24.83 16.02 -4.73
CA ASP A 170 -24.01 17.15 -5.16
C ASP A 170 -23.56 16.97 -6.61
N THR A 171 -24.28 17.61 -7.53
CA THR A 171 -23.98 17.58 -8.96
C THR A 171 -22.79 18.43 -9.36
N THR A 172 -22.20 19.19 -8.43
CA THR A 172 -20.99 20.00 -8.68
C THR A 172 -19.69 19.19 -8.52
N MET A 173 -19.80 17.97 -7.99
CA MET A 173 -18.68 17.05 -7.81
C MET A 173 -18.66 15.97 -8.89
N SER A 174 -17.47 15.58 -9.32
CA SER A 174 -17.25 14.49 -10.26
C SER A 174 -16.13 13.57 -9.77
N LEU A 175 -16.28 12.27 -9.98
CA LEU A 175 -15.22 11.28 -9.68
C LEU A 175 -14.00 11.43 -10.61
N GLU A 176 -14.08 12.29 -11.63
CA GLU A 176 -12.99 12.64 -12.54
C GLU A 176 -12.35 14.00 -12.17
N ASP A 177 -12.83 14.68 -11.13
CA ASP A 177 -12.28 15.96 -10.68
C ASP A 177 -11.12 15.70 -9.71
N ALA A 178 -9.92 16.16 -10.07
CA ALA A 178 -8.69 15.92 -9.33
C ALA A 178 -8.63 16.62 -7.96
N ARG A 179 -9.64 17.42 -7.59
CA ARG A 179 -9.79 17.93 -6.22
C ARG A 179 -10.18 16.86 -5.23
N PHE A 180 -10.67 15.70 -5.69
CA PHE A 180 -11.21 14.64 -4.84
C PHE A 180 -10.44 13.33 -5.02
N SER A 181 -9.85 12.84 -3.94
CA SER A 181 -9.30 11.48 -3.88
C SER A 181 -10.43 10.48 -3.58
N VAL A 182 -10.42 9.33 -4.25
CA VAL A 182 -11.55 8.38 -4.23
C VAL A 182 -11.04 6.93 -4.19
N ILE A 183 -11.72 6.07 -3.44
CA ILE A 183 -11.63 4.61 -3.64
C ILE A 183 -12.62 4.23 -4.74
N ARG A 184 -12.12 3.99 -5.96
CA ARG A 184 -12.88 3.67 -7.18
C ARG A 184 -13.19 2.18 -7.24
N TYR A 185 -14.46 1.84 -7.36
CA TYR A 185 -14.90 0.45 -7.40
C TYR A 185 -15.02 -0.05 -8.84
N TYR A 186 -14.38 -1.17 -9.13
CA TYR A 186 -14.42 -1.83 -10.45
C TYR A 186 -15.15 -3.17 -10.35
N ALA A 187 -16.29 -3.29 -11.02
CA ALA A 187 -17.00 -4.55 -11.22
C ALA A 187 -16.24 -5.43 -12.24
N SER A 188 -15.10 -5.97 -11.81
CA SER A 188 -14.19 -6.76 -12.63
C SER A 188 -13.78 -8.04 -11.92
N GLU A 189 -13.63 -9.10 -12.71
CA GLU A 189 -13.14 -10.41 -12.28
C GLU A 189 -11.64 -10.41 -11.94
N THR A 190 -10.91 -9.34 -12.27
CA THR A 190 -9.50 -9.21 -11.90
C THR A 190 -9.37 -9.16 -10.38
N PRO A 191 -8.64 -10.09 -9.75
CA PRO A 191 -8.46 -10.11 -8.31
C PRO A 191 -7.29 -9.19 -7.93
N ASN A 192 -7.55 -7.90 -7.69
CA ASN A 192 -6.50 -6.95 -7.32
C ASN A 192 -7.04 -5.72 -6.57
N ALA A 193 -6.13 -4.98 -5.93
CA ALA A 193 -6.33 -3.58 -5.58
C ALA A 193 -5.00 -2.83 -5.81
N TYR A 194 -5.05 -1.51 -5.99
CA TYR A 194 -3.82 -0.71 -6.07
C TYR A 194 -4.06 0.74 -5.65
N GLY A 195 -3.10 1.33 -4.94
CA GLY A 195 -3.07 2.74 -4.50
C GLY A 195 -2.12 3.62 -5.32
N PRO A 196 -2.52 4.14 -6.50
CA PRO A 196 -1.69 5.06 -7.27
C PRO A 196 -1.72 6.46 -6.67
N ARG A 197 -0.81 7.33 -7.11
CA ARG A 197 -0.85 8.76 -6.78
C ARG A 197 -0.31 9.60 -7.93
N ILE A 198 -0.85 10.81 -8.08
CA ILE A 198 -0.30 11.84 -8.95
C ILE A 198 0.38 12.89 -8.06
N SER A 199 1.63 13.25 -8.38
CA SER A 199 2.39 14.22 -7.60
C SER A 199 2.99 15.32 -8.47
N ASP A 200 3.08 16.53 -7.92
CA ASP A 200 3.84 17.63 -8.52
C ASP A 200 5.33 17.25 -8.58
N PRO A 201 5.94 17.17 -9.77
CA PRO A 201 7.33 16.74 -9.91
C PRO A 201 8.33 17.71 -9.26
N ARG A 202 7.93 18.97 -9.00
CA ARG A 202 8.79 20.02 -8.45
C ARG A 202 8.93 19.94 -6.92
N SER A 203 7.93 19.37 -6.25
CA SER A 203 7.82 19.35 -4.78
C SER A 203 7.57 17.97 -4.17
N GLY A 204 7.02 17.04 -4.94
CA GLY A 204 6.46 15.78 -4.43
C GLY A 204 5.06 15.92 -3.83
N GLU A 205 4.40 17.08 -3.95
CA GLU A 205 3.04 17.25 -3.44
C GLU A 205 2.07 16.30 -4.14
N ILE A 206 1.46 15.37 -3.41
CA ILE A 206 0.40 14.51 -3.91
C ILE A 206 -0.83 15.37 -4.12
N MET A 207 -1.31 15.39 -5.38
CA MET A 207 -2.43 16.23 -5.80
C MET A 207 -3.75 15.49 -5.71
N GLU A 208 -3.74 14.21 -6.12
CA GLU A 208 -4.87 13.31 -6.06
C GLU A 208 -4.41 11.85 -5.98
N SER A 209 -5.34 10.99 -5.56
CA SER A 209 -5.19 9.54 -5.60
C SER A 209 -6.53 8.86 -5.80
N HIS A 210 -6.60 7.98 -6.82
CA HIS A 210 -7.74 7.10 -7.06
C HIS A 210 -7.34 5.65 -6.80
N VAL A 211 -7.67 5.14 -5.62
CA VAL A 211 -7.42 3.73 -5.27
C VAL A 211 -8.32 2.87 -6.15
N GLY A 212 -7.72 1.99 -6.96
CA GLY A 212 -8.46 1.05 -7.78
C GLY A 212 -8.84 -0.18 -6.97
N TRP A 213 -10.14 -0.36 -6.73
CA TRP A 213 -10.68 -1.46 -5.93
C TRP A 213 -11.49 -2.42 -6.80
N TYR A 214 -10.94 -3.58 -7.11
CA TYR A 214 -11.63 -4.56 -7.93
C TYR A 214 -12.56 -5.43 -7.07
N HIS A 215 -13.74 -5.76 -7.59
CA HIS A 215 -14.69 -6.64 -6.92
C HIS A 215 -14.03 -7.94 -6.46
N ASN A 216 -13.24 -8.57 -7.33
CA ASN A 216 -12.68 -9.89 -7.05
C ASN A 216 -11.47 -9.89 -6.09
N VAL A 217 -11.09 -8.75 -5.50
CA VAL A 217 -10.13 -8.73 -4.38
C VAL A 217 -10.62 -9.58 -3.20
N MET A 218 -11.95 -9.69 -3.04
CA MET A 218 -12.59 -10.52 -2.01
C MET A 218 -12.20 -11.99 -2.15
N LYS A 219 -12.02 -12.50 -3.38
CA LYS A 219 -11.55 -13.86 -3.64
C LYS A 219 -10.13 -14.09 -3.11
N LEU A 220 -9.23 -13.11 -3.29
CA LEU A 220 -7.87 -13.21 -2.77
C LEU A 220 -7.86 -13.29 -1.25
N VAL A 221 -8.51 -12.31 -0.60
CA VAL A 221 -8.49 -12.26 0.87
C VAL A 221 -9.26 -13.42 1.49
N HIS A 222 -10.29 -13.94 0.82
CA HIS A 222 -10.95 -15.18 1.21
C HIS A 222 -9.95 -16.34 1.27
N ASN A 223 -9.28 -16.62 0.14
CA ASN A 223 -8.37 -17.75 0.02
C ASN A 223 -7.17 -17.59 0.96
N TRP A 224 -6.57 -16.40 1.03
CA TRP A 224 -5.48 -16.10 1.95
C TRP A 224 -5.88 -16.34 3.40
N TYR A 225 -7.05 -15.85 3.82
CA TYR A 225 -7.47 -15.96 5.21
C TYR A 225 -7.85 -17.39 5.60
N MET A 226 -8.58 -18.11 4.75
CA MET A 226 -8.90 -19.53 4.97
C MET A 226 -7.62 -20.38 5.13
N ILE A 227 -6.61 -20.12 4.30
CA ILE A 227 -5.37 -20.91 4.29
C ILE A 227 -4.45 -20.54 5.46
N GLN A 228 -4.27 -19.24 5.72
CA GLN A 228 -3.30 -18.77 6.71
C GLN A 228 -3.87 -18.75 8.14
N ALA A 229 -5.18 -18.54 8.30
CA ALA A 229 -5.82 -18.35 9.60
C ALA A 229 -7.03 -19.26 9.85
N GLY A 230 -7.48 -20.06 8.88
CA GLY A 230 -8.60 -21.01 9.04
C GLY A 230 -8.48 -21.96 10.24
N PRO A 231 -7.29 -22.50 10.56
CA PRO A 231 -7.10 -23.29 11.78
C PRO A 231 -7.35 -22.51 13.09
N LEU A 232 -7.21 -21.19 13.06
CA LEU A 232 -7.29 -20.29 14.21
C LEU A 232 -8.68 -19.66 14.36
N ASP A 233 -9.39 -19.44 13.24
CA ASP A 233 -10.70 -18.81 13.21
C ASP A 233 -11.73 -19.68 12.48
N LYS A 234 -12.67 -20.22 13.24
CA LYS A 234 -13.76 -21.05 12.72
C LYS A 234 -14.63 -20.34 11.68
N ARG A 235 -14.70 -19.00 11.72
CA ARG A 235 -15.48 -18.21 10.75
C ARG A 235 -14.92 -18.32 9.33
N ALA A 236 -13.64 -18.67 9.19
CA ALA A 236 -12.93 -18.83 7.92
C ALA A 236 -13.00 -20.25 7.33
N GLN A 237 -13.74 -21.17 7.97
CA GLN A 237 -13.81 -22.59 7.58
C GLN A 237 -14.99 -22.90 6.64
N LYS A 238 -15.37 -21.93 5.81
CA LYS A 238 -16.49 -22.00 4.86
C LYS A 238 -16.23 -21.13 3.63
N MET A 239 -16.77 -21.50 2.48
CA MET A 239 -16.56 -20.77 1.20
C MET A 239 -17.22 -19.39 1.14
N GLN A 240 -18.31 -19.20 1.87
CA GLN A 240 -18.97 -17.91 1.99
C GLN A 240 -18.76 -17.34 3.39
N PHE A 241 -17.85 -16.39 3.51
CA PHE A 241 -17.67 -15.65 4.76
C PHE A 241 -18.86 -14.75 5.03
N ASP A 242 -19.14 -14.55 6.32
CA ASP A 242 -20.12 -13.56 6.76
C ASP A 242 -19.62 -12.15 6.44
N ASP A 243 -20.55 -11.22 6.27
CA ASP A 243 -20.23 -9.83 5.89
C ASP A 243 -19.28 -9.18 6.89
N GLU A 244 -19.39 -9.49 8.18
CA GLU A 244 -18.46 -8.94 9.18
C GLU A 244 -17.02 -9.39 8.92
N LEU A 245 -16.81 -10.68 8.69
CA LEU A 245 -15.47 -11.22 8.46
C LEU A 245 -14.89 -10.66 7.16
N MET A 246 -15.63 -10.75 6.05
CA MET A 246 -15.17 -10.20 4.77
C MET A 246 -14.92 -8.69 4.85
N GLY A 247 -15.78 -7.95 5.56
CA GLY A 247 -15.60 -6.53 5.83
C GLY A 247 -14.28 -6.20 6.54
N GLN A 248 -13.87 -6.98 7.55
CA GLN A 248 -12.57 -6.77 8.20
C GLN A 248 -11.39 -7.07 7.27
N LEU A 249 -11.51 -8.07 6.40
CA LEU A 249 -10.48 -8.37 5.40
C LEU A 249 -10.37 -7.27 4.33
N ILE A 250 -11.51 -6.70 3.92
CA ILE A 250 -11.58 -5.51 3.06
C ILE A 250 -10.91 -4.32 3.72
N ARG A 251 -11.20 -4.06 5.00
CA ARG A 251 -10.55 -2.99 5.78
C ARG A 251 -9.04 -3.14 5.77
N PHE A 252 -8.51 -4.35 6.02
CA PHE A 252 -7.07 -4.62 5.99
C PHE A 252 -6.43 -4.19 4.66
N VAL A 253 -6.93 -4.70 3.53
CA VAL A 253 -6.37 -4.37 2.21
C VAL A 253 -6.54 -2.88 1.92
N SER A 254 -7.69 -2.29 2.26
CA SER A 254 -7.90 -0.85 2.10
C SER A 254 -6.87 -0.04 2.88
N SER A 255 -6.59 -0.39 4.15
CA SER A 255 -5.58 0.30 4.96
C SER A 255 -4.19 0.19 4.35
N HIS A 256 -3.82 -0.96 3.78
CA HIS A 256 -2.56 -1.16 3.06
C HIS A 256 -2.46 -0.25 1.82
N GLU A 257 -3.46 -0.31 0.94
CA GLU A 257 -3.47 0.51 -0.28
C GLU A 257 -3.43 2.00 0.03
N LEU A 258 -4.12 2.44 1.09
CA LEU A 258 -4.06 3.83 1.53
C LEU A 258 -2.64 4.27 1.91
N GLY A 259 -1.82 3.39 2.50
CA GLY A 259 -0.43 3.73 2.81
C GLY A 259 0.38 4.11 1.57
N HIS A 260 0.17 3.44 0.43
CA HIS A 260 0.79 3.84 -0.85
C HIS A 260 0.35 5.22 -1.32
N THR A 261 -0.92 5.55 -1.13
CA THR A 261 -1.45 6.87 -1.47
C THR A 261 -0.91 7.98 -0.58
N LEU A 262 -0.43 7.64 0.62
CA LEU A 262 0.25 8.56 1.53
C LEU A 262 1.74 8.71 1.21
N GLY A 263 2.24 8.02 0.19
CA GLY A 263 3.62 8.07 -0.26
C GLY A 263 4.48 6.91 0.22
N LEU A 264 3.96 5.97 1.00
CA LEU A 264 4.75 4.87 1.57
C LEU A 264 4.99 3.74 0.57
N ARG A 265 6.21 3.23 0.52
CA ARG A 265 6.59 2.01 -0.22
C ARG A 265 6.29 0.78 0.62
N HIS A 266 6.34 -0.39 -0.02
CA HIS A 266 6.36 -1.64 0.75
C HIS A 266 7.58 -1.73 1.65
N ASN A 267 7.42 -2.31 2.83
CA ASN A 267 8.51 -2.64 3.75
C ASN A 267 8.48 -4.14 4.03
N MET A 268 9.02 -4.92 3.10
CA MET A 268 9.07 -6.39 3.21
C MET A 268 10.04 -6.89 4.29
N GLY A 269 10.80 -5.98 4.92
CA GLY A 269 11.65 -6.31 6.06
C GLY A 269 10.97 -6.12 7.42
N ALA A 270 9.74 -5.60 7.47
CA ALA A 270 9.08 -5.24 8.72
C ALA A 270 8.73 -6.45 9.59
N SER A 271 8.31 -7.56 8.98
CA SER A 271 8.01 -8.84 9.62
C SER A 271 9.18 -9.35 10.46
N SER A 272 10.40 -9.25 9.92
CA SER A 272 11.65 -9.65 10.58
C SER A 272 11.99 -8.85 11.83
N GLN A 273 11.30 -7.72 12.06
CA GLN A 273 11.47 -6.90 13.27
C GLN A 273 10.56 -7.34 14.42
N THR A 274 9.92 -8.51 14.29
CA THR A 274 9.11 -9.13 15.32
C THR A 274 9.67 -10.51 15.65
N PRO A 275 10.07 -10.77 16.89
CA PRO A 275 10.55 -12.10 17.26
C PRO A 275 9.49 -13.18 17.05
N VAL A 276 9.84 -14.29 16.41
CA VAL A 276 8.90 -15.34 16.00
C VAL A 276 8.13 -15.93 17.20
N GLU A 277 8.77 -16.04 18.36
CA GLU A 277 8.17 -16.57 19.58
C GLU A 277 7.07 -15.65 20.13
N LYS A 278 7.15 -14.35 19.84
CA LYS A 278 6.13 -13.37 20.25
C LYS A 278 4.88 -13.42 19.39
N LEU A 279 4.95 -14.04 18.21
CA LEU A 279 3.78 -14.23 17.33
C LEU A 279 2.76 -15.20 17.91
N ARG A 280 3.17 -16.06 18.86
CA ARG A 280 2.31 -16.99 19.59
C ARG A 280 1.88 -16.49 20.96
N ASP A 281 2.53 -15.44 21.48
CA ASP A 281 2.14 -14.79 22.73
C ASP A 281 0.94 -13.86 22.50
N LYS A 282 -0.26 -14.35 22.86
CA LYS A 282 -1.52 -13.61 22.72
C LYS A 282 -1.45 -12.19 23.27
N ARG A 283 -0.97 -12.01 24.50
CA ARG A 283 -0.96 -10.68 25.13
C ARG A 283 -0.03 -9.73 24.39
N TRP A 284 1.11 -10.25 23.95
CA TRP A 284 2.09 -9.46 23.23
C TRP A 284 1.60 -9.11 21.81
N VAL A 285 1.16 -10.08 21.01
CA VAL A 285 0.79 -9.84 19.61
C VAL A 285 -0.47 -9.00 19.50
N GLU A 286 -1.44 -9.15 20.40
CA GLU A 286 -2.64 -8.31 20.41
C GLU A 286 -2.35 -6.87 20.80
N LYS A 287 -1.29 -6.62 21.57
CA LYS A 287 -0.83 -5.27 21.92
C LYS A 287 0.01 -4.64 20.82
N ASN A 288 0.92 -5.40 20.20
CA ASN A 288 1.96 -4.85 19.32
C ASN A 288 1.67 -5.04 17.82
N GLY A 289 0.87 -6.05 17.46
CA GLY A 289 0.76 -6.54 16.07
C GLY A 289 1.82 -7.60 15.77
N HIS A 290 1.59 -8.40 14.73
CA HIS A 290 2.53 -9.44 14.28
C HIS A 290 3.60 -8.92 13.31
N THR A 291 3.42 -7.71 12.78
CA THR A 291 4.42 -6.97 12.00
C THR A 291 4.42 -5.52 12.46
N VAL A 292 5.56 -4.84 12.31
CA VAL A 292 5.69 -3.42 12.67
C VAL A 292 5.16 -2.48 11.59
N SER A 293 4.83 -2.99 10.39
CA SER A 293 4.29 -2.19 9.28
C SER A 293 3.17 -2.93 8.55
N ILE A 294 2.05 -2.26 8.30
CA ILE A 294 1.02 -2.76 7.38
C ILE A 294 1.52 -2.76 5.93
N MET A 295 2.55 -1.99 5.60
CA MET A 295 3.14 -1.92 4.26
C MET A 295 3.98 -3.15 3.91
N ASP A 296 4.09 -4.08 4.84
CA ASP A 296 4.59 -5.43 4.61
C ASP A 296 3.50 -6.32 3.99
N TYR A 297 3.91 -7.39 3.32
CA TYR A 297 3.02 -8.48 2.90
C TYR A 297 2.87 -9.59 3.95
N ALA A 298 3.23 -9.32 5.20
CA ALA A 298 2.86 -10.10 6.39
C ALA A 298 1.34 -10.04 6.67
N ARG A 299 0.50 -10.63 5.81
CA ARG A 299 -0.97 -10.42 5.82
C ARG A 299 -1.67 -10.89 7.08
N PHE A 300 -1.47 -12.16 7.43
CA PHE A 300 -2.07 -12.80 8.60
C PHE A 300 -1.03 -13.57 9.40
N ASN A 301 -1.18 -13.58 10.72
CA ASN A 301 -0.29 -14.32 11.62
C ASN A 301 -0.46 -15.85 11.48
N TYR A 302 0.17 -16.44 10.46
CA TYR A 302 0.13 -17.89 10.20
C TYR A 302 1.02 -18.71 11.17
N VAL A 303 1.83 -18.04 11.99
CA VAL A 303 2.70 -18.67 13.00
C VAL A 303 1.89 -19.10 14.22
N ALA A 304 0.87 -18.32 14.59
CA ALA A 304 -0.05 -18.65 15.66
C ALA A 304 -0.69 -20.04 15.45
N GLN A 305 -0.92 -20.75 16.56
CA GLN A 305 -1.51 -22.08 16.60
C GLN A 305 -2.87 -22.04 17.33
N PRO A 306 -3.78 -23.01 17.08
CA PRO A 306 -5.11 -23.00 17.70
C PRO A 306 -5.07 -22.93 19.23
N GLU A 307 -4.09 -23.60 19.85
CA GLU A 307 -3.85 -23.59 21.29
C GLU A 307 -3.46 -22.21 21.87
N ASP A 308 -2.98 -21.28 21.03
CA ASP A 308 -2.54 -19.94 21.48
C ASP A 308 -3.75 -19.01 21.74
N ASN A 309 -4.94 -19.37 21.23
CA ASN A 309 -6.20 -18.64 21.44
C ASN A 309 -6.13 -17.14 21.07
N ILE A 310 -5.30 -16.79 20.07
CA ILE A 310 -5.12 -15.40 19.61
C ILE A 310 -6.40 -14.90 18.95
N SER A 311 -6.89 -13.73 19.36
CA SER A 311 -8.08 -13.11 18.75
C SER A 311 -7.74 -12.48 17.39
N PRO A 312 -8.76 -12.07 16.58
CA PRO A 312 -8.52 -11.42 15.29
C PRO A 312 -7.59 -10.20 15.38
N LYS A 313 -7.55 -9.53 16.53
CA LYS A 313 -6.66 -8.39 16.82
C LYS A 313 -5.16 -8.73 16.70
N GLY A 314 -4.78 -9.98 16.93
CA GLY A 314 -3.41 -10.50 16.79
C GLY A 314 -3.19 -11.34 15.53
N ILE A 315 -4.23 -11.52 14.70
CA ILE A 315 -4.17 -12.23 13.43
C ILE A 315 -4.04 -11.24 12.26
N TYR A 316 -4.81 -10.15 12.28
CA TYR A 316 -4.83 -9.17 11.18
C TYR A 316 -3.67 -8.19 11.22
N ALA A 317 -3.11 -7.90 10.05
CA ALA A 317 -2.14 -6.82 9.90
C ALA A 317 -2.85 -5.47 10.08
N ARG A 318 -2.11 -4.49 10.60
CA ARG A 318 -2.61 -3.17 10.95
C ARG A 318 -1.48 -2.18 10.97
N ILE A 319 -1.83 -0.90 11.01
CA ILE A 319 -0.87 0.19 11.11
C ILE A 319 -0.03 0.02 12.38
N GLY A 320 1.25 -0.25 12.18
CA GLY A 320 2.21 -0.64 13.20
C GLY A 320 3.13 0.50 13.61
N ALA A 321 4.20 0.17 14.34
CA ALA A 321 5.15 1.16 14.85
C ALA A 321 5.94 1.85 13.73
N TYR A 322 6.36 1.09 12.70
CA TYR A 322 7.07 1.64 11.54
C TYR A 322 6.20 2.61 10.75
N ASP A 323 4.94 2.28 10.52
CA ASP A 323 4.04 3.14 9.74
C ASP A 323 3.86 4.51 10.41
N LYS A 324 3.67 4.51 11.73
CA LYS A 324 3.53 5.77 12.49
C LYS A 324 4.84 6.55 12.52
N TRP A 325 5.97 5.87 12.61
CA TRP A 325 7.29 6.48 12.46
C TRP A 325 7.46 7.13 11.08
N ALA A 326 7.17 6.40 10.00
CA ALA A 326 7.30 6.89 8.63
C ALA A 326 6.34 8.06 8.35
N ILE A 327 5.11 8.02 8.87
CA ILE A 327 4.17 9.16 8.78
C ILE A 327 4.69 10.34 9.58
N ASN A 328 5.22 10.15 10.79
CA ASN A 328 5.85 11.22 11.54
C ASN A 328 7.03 11.83 10.79
N TRP A 329 7.92 11.00 10.24
CA TRP A 329 9.06 11.45 9.44
C TRP A 329 8.62 12.20 8.17
N GLY A 330 7.55 11.79 7.49
CA GLY A 330 7.13 12.44 6.23
C GLY A 330 6.20 13.63 6.41
N TYR A 331 5.37 13.65 7.45
CA TYR A 331 4.30 14.63 7.61
C TYR A 331 4.49 15.60 8.78
N ARG A 332 5.47 15.39 9.67
CA ARG A 332 5.77 16.39 10.69
C ARG A 332 6.17 17.71 10.05
N TYR A 333 5.53 18.78 10.52
CA TYR A 333 5.81 20.16 10.11
C TYR A 333 6.98 20.71 10.92
N PHE A 334 7.99 21.22 10.22
CA PHE A 334 9.14 21.90 10.84
C PHE A 334 9.09 23.38 10.49
N ASP A 335 8.81 24.19 11.51
CA ASP A 335 8.76 25.64 11.34
C ASP A 335 10.16 26.24 11.23
N GLY A 336 10.32 27.28 10.41
CA GLY A 336 11.54 28.10 10.38
C GLY A 336 12.78 27.46 9.77
N GLN A 337 12.70 26.29 9.13
CA GLN A 337 13.83 25.76 8.37
C GLN A 337 14.11 26.65 7.15
N LYS A 338 15.37 27.00 6.91
CA LYS A 338 15.78 27.90 5.81
C LYS A 338 15.41 27.36 4.43
N ASP A 339 15.72 26.10 4.17
CA ASP A 339 15.56 25.42 2.88
C ASP A 339 15.40 23.89 3.06
N GLU A 340 15.29 23.14 1.98
CA GLU A 340 15.18 21.68 2.00
C GLU A 340 16.43 20.97 2.53
N TYR A 341 17.61 21.58 2.42
CA TYR A 341 18.88 21.00 2.85
C TYR A 341 19.09 21.13 4.37
N ALA A 342 18.63 22.23 4.97
CA ALA A 342 18.54 22.37 6.42
C ALA A 342 17.58 21.34 7.02
N GLU A 343 16.44 21.10 6.36
CA GLU A 343 15.49 20.06 6.77
C GLU A 343 16.08 18.64 6.58
N GLU A 344 16.82 18.38 5.50
CA GLU A 344 17.52 17.10 5.25
C GLU A 344 18.44 16.73 6.43
N LYS A 345 19.26 17.67 6.92
CA LYS A 345 20.15 17.43 8.07
C LYS A 345 19.40 17.12 9.36
N LEU A 346 18.28 17.82 9.60
CA LEU A 346 17.42 17.55 10.75
C LEU A 346 16.81 16.15 10.68
N LEU A 347 16.31 15.77 9.50
CA LEU A 347 15.69 14.48 9.25
C LEU A 347 16.69 13.32 9.30
N ASP A 348 17.90 13.51 8.79
CA ASP A 348 18.97 12.52 8.90
C ASP A 348 19.30 12.23 10.37
N LYS A 349 19.50 13.27 11.18
CA LYS A 349 19.71 13.11 12.63
C LYS A 349 18.52 12.41 13.29
N MET A 350 17.30 12.85 12.99
CA MET A 350 16.07 12.26 13.54
C MET A 350 15.96 10.77 13.18
N THR A 351 16.37 10.40 11.97
CA THR A 351 16.36 9.02 11.48
C THR A 351 17.42 8.18 12.20
N THR A 352 18.66 8.65 12.24
CA THR A 352 19.77 7.99 12.95
C THR A 352 19.44 7.78 14.44
N ASP A 353 18.97 8.82 15.14
CA ASP A 353 18.59 8.74 16.55
C ASP A 353 17.42 7.75 16.76
N THR A 354 16.44 7.72 15.85
CA THR A 354 15.29 6.82 15.96
C THR A 354 15.68 5.35 15.74
N LEU A 355 16.45 5.07 14.69
CA LEU A 355 16.86 3.70 14.36
C LEU A 355 17.88 3.14 15.37
N THR A 356 18.73 4.00 15.94
CA THR A 356 19.64 3.62 17.02
C THR A 356 18.89 3.21 18.28
N ASN A 357 17.86 3.99 18.67
CA ASN A 357 17.08 3.71 19.88
C ASN A 357 16.04 2.60 19.69
N ASN A 358 15.56 2.40 18.47
CA ASN A 358 14.58 1.39 18.15
C ASN A 358 14.84 0.78 16.76
N PRO A 359 15.75 -0.21 16.66
CA PRO A 359 16.10 -0.85 15.39
C PRO A 359 14.92 -1.56 14.73
N ARG A 360 13.85 -1.86 15.48
CA ARG A 360 12.61 -2.44 14.93
C ARG A 360 11.90 -1.53 13.93
N LEU A 361 12.29 -0.26 13.83
CA LEU A 361 11.76 0.69 12.85
C LEU A 361 12.57 0.71 11.54
N TRP A 362 13.31 -0.36 11.27
CA TRP A 362 14.06 -0.54 10.03
C TRP A 362 13.17 -0.63 8.79
N PHE A 363 13.65 -0.04 7.70
CA PHE A 363 13.10 -0.20 6.36
C PHE A 363 13.94 -1.20 5.57
N GLY A 364 13.40 -2.38 5.28
CA GLY A 364 14.07 -3.44 4.55
C GLY A 364 13.82 -3.44 3.03
N GLY A 365 13.19 -2.39 2.49
CA GLY A 365 12.90 -2.30 1.07
C GLY A 365 11.73 -3.19 0.62
N GLU A 366 11.66 -3.44 -0.69
CA GLU A 366 10.52 -4.10 -1.33
C GLU A 366 10.76 -5.60 -1.63
N GLY A 367 11.75 -6.21 -0.97
CA GLY A 367 12.07 -7.64 -1.10
C GLY A 367 12.61 -8.08 -2.46
N LYS A 368 13.21 -7.15 -3.22
CA LYS A 368 13.79 -7.40 -4.56
C LYS A 368 15.27 -7.77 -4.52
N ASP A 369 15.91 -7.56 -3.38
CA ASP A 369 17.33 -7.85 -3.16
C ASP A 369 17.52 -9.25 -2.56
N GLU A 370 18.79 -9.58 -2.32
CA GLU A 370 19.22 -10.84 -1.74
C GLU A 370 18.90 -10.97 -0.24
N ASP A 371 18.47 -9.92 0.46
CA ASP A 371 18.30 -9.98 1.92
C ASP A 371 17.19 -10.97 2.32
N PRO A 372 17.51 -12.03 3.07
CA PRO A 372 16.52 -13.01 3.53
C PRO A 372 15.59 -12.49 4.62
N ARG A 373 15.88 -11.33 5.23
CA ARG A 373 14.98 -10.66 6.17
C ARG A 373 13.88 -9.87 5.47
N SER A 374 14.01 -9.66 4.16
CA SER A 374 13.10 -8.86 3.33
C SER A 374 12.42 -9.74 2.30
N GLN A 375 11.33 -10.41 2.69
CA GLN A 375 10.59 -11.31 1.80
C GLN A 375 9.11 -11.00 1.80
N SER A 376 8.48 -11.18 0.65
CA SER A 376 7.02 -11.13 0.58
C SER A 376 6.43 -12.31 1.35
N GLU A 377 5.45 -12.04 2.23
CA GLU A 377 4.66 -13.03 2.99
C GLU A 377 5.38 -13.79 4.09
N ASP A 378 6.60 -13.41 4.46
CA ASP A 378 7.26 -14.02 5.60
C ASP A 378 6.73 -13.43 6.92
N LEU A 379 7.08 -14.08 8.02
CA LEU A 379 6.75 -13.66 9.37
C LEU A 379 7.91 -13.97 10.30
N GLY A 380 8.18 -13.04 11.20
CA GLY A 380 9.13 -13.24 12.27
C GLY A 380 10.58 -13.03 11.84
N ASP A 381 11.48 -12.99 12.83
CA ASP A 381 12.93 -12.93 12.66
C ASP A 381 13.57 -14.29 12.32
N ASP A 382 12.82 -15.38 12.39
CA ASP A 382 13.24 -16.73 12.02
C ASP A 382 12.25 -17.35 11.02
N ALA A 383 12.61 -17.26 9.73
CA ALA A 383 11.80 -17.77 8.64
C ALA A 383 11.66 -19.30 8.66
N ILE A 384 12.59 -20.03 9.29
CA ILE A 384 12.55 -21.50 9.37
C ILE A 384 11.50 -21.91 10.40
N VAL A 385 11.58 -21.35 11.60
CA VAL A 385 10.61 -21.62 12.68
C VAL A 385 9.21 -21.14 12.27
N ALA A 386 9.09 -19.96 11.68
CA ALA A 386 7.82 -19.45 11.20
C ALA A 386 7.21 -20.37 10.13
N SER A 387 8.03 -20.83 9.18
CA SER A 387 7.59 -21.76 8.12
C SER A 387 7.16 -23.11 8.68
N ASP A 388 7.83 -23.65 9.69
CA ASP A 388 7.43 -24.91 10.32
C ASP A 388 6.04 -24.80 10.97
N TYR A 389 5.78 -23.71 11.70
CA TYR A 389 4.45 -23.41 12.25
C TYR A 389 3.39 -23.20 11.16
N GLY A 390 3.73 -22.49 10.09
CA GLY A 390 2.86 -22.32 8.91
C GLY A 390 2.50 -23.67 8.29
N ILE A 391 3.49 -24.55 8.06
CA ILE A 391 3.28 -25.89 7.52
C ILE A 391 2.43 -26.75 8.46
N LYS A 392 2.63 -26.64 9.79
CA LYS A 392 1.77 -27.31 10.79
C LYS A 392 0.31 -26.88 10.63
N ASN A 393 0.05 -25.60 10.39
CA ASN A 393 -1.29 -25.10 10.06
C ASN A 393 -1.80 -25.62 8.71
N LEU A 394 -0.98 -25.61 7.65
CA LEU A 394 -1.39 -26.15 6.34
C LEU A 394 -1.81 -27.62 6.41
N LYS A 395 -1.13 -28.46 7.22
CA LYS A 395 -1.54 -29.85 7.44
C LYS A 395 -2.97 -29.95 8.00
N ARG A 396 -3.35 -29.05 8.92
CA ARG A 396 -4.73 -28.96 9.44
C ARG A 396 -5.71 -28.51 8.36
N VAL A 397 -5.32 -27.55 7.51
CA VAL A 397 -6.14 -27.07 6.40
C VAL A 397 -6.42 -28.21 5.41
N VAL A 398 -5.39 -28.91 4.93
CA VAL A 398 -5.54 -30.03 3.97
C VAL A 398 -6.45 -31.11 4.53
N ALA A 399 -6.30 -31.47 5.80
CA ALA A 399 -7.13 -32.49 6.46
C ALA A 399 -8.63 -32.13 6.49
N ASN A 400 -8.95 -30.83 6.55
CA ASN A 400 -10.33 -30.34 6.64
C ASN A 400 -10.87 -29.76 5.33
N LEU A 401 -10.05 -29.69 4.27
CA LEU A 401 -10.38 -28.91 3.08
C LEU A 401 -11.65 -29.39 2.39
N LYS A 402 -11.86 -30.71 2.32
CA LYS A 402 -13.09 -31.31 1.77
C LYS A 402 -14.35 -30.82 2.49
N GLN A 403 -14.28 -30.63 3.81
CA GLN A 403 -15.39 -30.14 4.61
C GLN A 403 -15.56 -28.62 4.45
N TRP A 404 -14.47 -27.86 4.53
CA TRP A 404 -14.53 -26.38 4.49
C TRP A 404 -14.91 -25.82 3.11
N THR A 405 -14.65 -26.59 2.05
CA THR A 405 -14.96 -26.22 0.66
C THR A 405 -16.27 -26.81 0.15
N TYR A 406 -16.97 -27.59 0.97
CA TYR A 406 -18.23 -28.23 0.57
C TYR A 406 -19.34 -27.19 0.37
N GLU A 407 -19.94 -27.21 -0.81
CA GLU A 407 -21.19 -26.51 -1.11
C GLU A 407 -22.12 -27.46 -1.89
N PRO A 408 -23.43 -27.52 -1.56
CA PRO A 408 -24.37 -28.36 -2.30
C PRO A 408 -24.36 -28.05 -3.80
N GLY A 409 -24.05 -29.06 -4.62
CA GLY A 409 -24.01 -28.94 -6.08
C GLY A 409 -22.65 -28.51 -6.66
N ASP A 410 -21.63 -28.20 -5.84
CA ASP A 410 -20.27 -27.97 -6.34
C ASP A 410 -19.65 -29.28 -6.88
N GLN A 411 -18.98 -29.19 -8.04
CA GLN A 411 -18.31 -30.32 -8.67
C GLN A 411 -16.85 -30.47 -8.19
N TYR A 412 -16.60 -30.17 -6.92
CA TYR A 412 -15.26 -30.03 -6.32
C TYR A 412 -14.42 -28.88 -6.91
N ASN A 413 -15.03 -27.88 -7.54
CA ASN A 413 -14.27 -26.73 -8.06
C ASN A 413 -13.66 -25.93 -6.91
N ASN A 414 -14.41 -25.75 -5.82
CA ASN A 414 -13.92 -25.08 -4.62
C ASN A 414 -12.74 -25.84 -4.00
N LEU A 415 -12.86 -27.16 -3.88
CA LEU A 415 -11.80 -28.01 -3.36
C LEU A 415 -10.54 -27.93 -4.23
N ALA A 416 -10.69 -28.04 -5.55
CA ALA A 416 -9.57 -27.98 -6.49
C ALA A 416 -8.87 -26.61 -6.46
N GLU A 417 -9.63 -25.52 -6.38
CA GLU A 417 -9.09 -24.17 -6.25
C GLU A 417 -8.29 -24.01 -4.95
N LEU A 418 -8.91 -24.26 -3.79
CA LEU A 418 -8.24 -24.04 -2.51
C LEU A 418 -7.08 -25.01 -2.30
N HIS A 419 -7.15 -26.23 -2.82
CA HIS A 419 -6.02 -27.17 -2.76
C HIS A 419 -4.81 -26.61 -3.54
N LYS A 420 -5.04 -26.04 -4.73
CA LYS A 420 -3.99 -25.37 -5.51
C LYS A 420 -3.38 -24.20 -4.75
N GLU A 421 -4.20 -23.39 -4.08
CA GLU A 421 -3.71 -22.27 -3.27
C GLU A 421 -2.93 -22.73 -2.02
N VAL A 422 -3.33 -23.82 -1.36
CA VAL A 422 -2.58 -24.43 -0.26
C VAL A 422 -1.20 -24.92 -0.72
N VAL A 423 -1.12 -25.57 -1.88
CA VAL A 423 0.16 -26.02 -2.47
C VAL A 423 1.06 -24.82 -2.76
N LYS A 424 0.52 -23.74 -3.34
CA LYS A 424 1.28 -22.49 -3.56
C LYS A 424 1.79 -21.90 -2.25
N GLN A 425 0.97 -21.86 -1.20
CA GLN A 425 1.37 -21.35 0.10
C GLN A 425 2.46 -22.23 0.74
N TYR A 426 2.37 -23.55 0.60
CA TYR A 426 3.42 -24.47 1.02
C TYR A 426 4.74 -24.21 0.29
N SER A 427 4.72 -24.10 -1.04
CA SER A 427 5.91 -23.75 -1.82
C SER A 427 6.51 -22.41 -1.37
N ARG A 428 5.66 -21.42 -1.04
CA ARG A 428 6.11 -20.13 -0.55
C ARG A 428 6.91 -20.23 0.75
N TYR A 429 6.42 -21.02 1.73
CA TYR A 429 7.16 -21.27 2.97
C TYR A 429 8.51 -21.95 2.73
N LEU A 430 8.60 -22.88 1.78
CA LEU A 430 9.88 -23.47 1.40
C LEU A 430 10.84 -22.43 0.80
N TYR A 431 10.34 -21.52 -0.05
CA TYR A 431 11.16 -20.45 -0.62
C TYR A 431 11.66 -19.47 0.45
N HIS A 432 10.88 -19.17 1.48
CA HIS A 432 11.32 -18.35 2.61
C HIS A 432 12.56 -18.95 3.29
N VAL A 433 12.55 -20.27 3.51
CA VAL A 433 13.71 -21.00 4.03
C VAL A 433 14.88 -20.97 3.06
N MET A 434 14.63 -21.25 1.77
CA MET A 434 15.68 -21.27 0.75
C MET A 434 16.42 -19.93 0.63
N LYS A 435 15.73 -18.79 0.77
CA LYS A 435 16.38 -17.47 0.69
C LYS A 435 17.42 -17.26 1.79
N ASN A 436 17.36 -17.99 2.91
CA ASN A 436 18.36 -17.90 3.98
C ASN A 436 19.69 -18.63 3.65
N ILE A 437 19.74 -19.43 2.59
CA ILE A 437 20.93 -20.21 2.22
C ILE A 437 21.76 -19.43 1.19
N GLY A 438 22.97 -19.02 1.57
CA GLY A 438 23.95 -18.42 0.65
C GLY A 438 23.76 -16.93 0.34
N ASN A 439 22.67 -16.31 0.80
CA ASN A 439 22.43 -14.87 0.66
C ASN A 439 23.03 -14.06 1.83
N ARG A 440 23.02 -12.72 1.70
CA ARG A 440 23.63 -11.78 2.65
C ARG A 440 22.60 -10.81 3.22
N TYR A 441 22.88 -10.29 4.41
CA TYR A 441 22.09 -9.23 5.00
C TYR A 441 22.53 -7.87 4.42
N VAL A 442 21.56 -7.08 3.98
CA VAL A 442 21.73 -5.77 3.37
C VAL A 442 21.03 -4.74 4.26
N THR A 443 21.78 -3.78 4.79
CA THR A 443 21.23 -2.70 5.61
C THR A 443 21.80 -1.38 5.11
N THR A 444 20.93 -0.53 4.57
CA THR A 444 21.30 0.85 4.22
C THR A 444 21.62 1.65 5.48
N ARG A 445 22.72 2.40 5.45
CA ARG A 445 23.24 3.19 6.58
C ARG A 445 23.71 4.55 6.09
N SER A 446 23.60 5.57 6.92
CA SER A 446 24.32 6.83 6.72
C SER A 446 25.79 6.70 7.18
N VAL A 447 26.63 7.64 6.77
CA VAL A 447 28.06 7.68 7.16
C VAL A 447 28.29 7.83 8.67
N ASP A 448 27.29 8.33 9.38
CA ASP A 448 27.34 8.53 10.83
C ASP A 448 26.92 7.28 11.63
N GLU A 449 26.41 6.24 10.95
CA GLU A 449 26.01 4.97 11.57
C GLU A 449 27.17 3.96 11.56
N LYS A 450 27.42 3.31 12.71
CA LYS A 450 28.43 2.25 12.82
C LYS A 450 27.99 0.99 12.07
N GLY A 451 28.88 0.37 11.29
CA GLY A 451 28.64 -0.92 10.63
C GLY A 451 29.64 -1.23 9.52
N VAL A 452 29.57 -2.45 8.98
CA VAL A 452 30.34 -2.85 7.78
C VAL A 452 29.64 -2.28 6.55
N VAL A 453 30.40 -1.62 5.67
CA VAL A 453 29.96 -1.09 4.37
C VAL A 453 30.75 -1.85 3.29
N TYR A 454 30.08 -2.35 2.26
CA TYR A 454 30.70 -3.12 1.17
C TYR A 454 30.11 -2.78 -0.19
#